data_AF-A0A8X7UV31-F1
#
_entry.id   AF-A0A8X7UV31-F1
#
_cell.length_a   1.000
_cell.length_b   1.000
_cell.length_c   1.000
_cell.angle_alpha   90.00
_cell.angle_beta   90.00
_cell.angle_gamma   90.00
#
_symmetry.space_group_name_H-M   'P 1'
#
loop_
_entity.id
_entity.type
_entity.pdbx_description
1 polymer ?
#
loop_
_entity_poly.entity_id
_entity_poly.type
_entity_poly.pdbx_seq_one_letter_code
_entity_poly.pdbx_strand_id
1 'polypeptide(L)'
;MTSILAKSESVLWNKVFILLLFVIFKTLFTLDKAFLCLFILSIFIFFLVFLSMISPSQQTFDHGKDDHNPTNCDHLSNFTTNGYLLFKVSSKGCRDFTKVQDAIDAITPSSHVKNLILIDFGIYM
;
A
#
# COMPACT_ATOMS: atom_id res chain seq x y z
N MET A 1 2.72 -17.03 33.38
CA MET A 1 2.21 -15.96 34.28
C MET A 1 2.80 -14.58 33.97
N THR A 2 3.97 -14.48 33.33
CA THR A 2 4.66 -13.22 32.97
C THR A 2 4.07 -12.47 31.76
N SER A 3 3.45 -13.16 30.78
CA SER A 3 2.92 -12.50 29.57
C SER A 3 1.64 -11.68 29.81
N ILE A 4 0.81 -12.08 30.78
CA ILE A 4 -0.44 -11.39 31.13
C ILE A 4 -0.14 -10.08 31.86
N LEU A 5 0.91 -10.07 32.69
CA LEU A 5 1.37 -8.87 33.40
C LEU A 5 1.87 -7.80 32.40
N ALA A 6 2.70 -8.20 31.42
CA ALA A 6 3.21 -7.31 30.38
C ALA A 6 2.11 -6.76 29.46
N LYS A 7 1.08 -7.57 29.16
CA LYS A 7 -0.09 -7.12 28.39
C LYS A 7 -0.94 -6.11 29.18
N SER A 8 -1.08 -6.29 30.49
CA SER A 8 -1.78 -5.34 31.36
C SER A 8 -1.06 -3.99 31.45
N GLU A 9 0.27 -4.02 31.62
CA GLU A 9 1.10 -2.84 31.76
C GLU A 9 1.13 -1.98 30.48
N SER A 10 1.24 -2.61 29.31
CA SER A 10 1.18 -1.92 28.01
C SER A 10 -0.19 -1.29 27.73
N VAL A 11 -1.29 -1.94 28.12
CA VAL A 11 -2.64 -1.36 28.00
C VAL A 11 -2.82 -0.16 28.93
N LEU A 12 -2.29 -0.23 30.15
CA LEU A 12 -2.31 0.88 31.10
C LEU A 12 -1.49 2.07 30.58
N TRP A 13 -0.28 1.81 30.08
CA TRP A 13 0.57 2.83 29.47
C TRP A 13 -0.07 3.49 28.25
N ASN A 14 -0.75 2.72 27.41
CA ASN A 14 -1.45 3.27 26.25
C ASN A 14 -2.60 4.21 26.68
N LYS A 15 -3.35 3.85 27.73
CA LYS A 15 -4.39 4.73 28.28
C LYS A 15 -3.82 6.00 28.91
N VAL A 16 -2.73 5.89 29.67
CA VAL A 16 -2.02 7.04 30.25
C VAL A 16 -1.49 7.97 29.16
N PHE A 17 -0.93 7.39 28.10
CA PHE A 17 -0.45 8.14 26.94
C PHE A 17 -1.57 8.91 26.25
N ILE A 18 -2.73 8.28 26.00
CA ILE A 18 -3.90 8.92 25.40
C ILE A 18 -4.41 10.08 26.28
N LEU A 19 -4.45 9.91 27.61
CA LEU A 19 -4.87 10.97 28.53
C LEU A 19 -3.89 12.15 28.54
N LEU A 20 -2.58 11.88 28.57
CA LEU A 20 -1.54 12.91 28.43
C LEU A 20 -1.69 13.66 27.11
N LEU A 21 -1.89 12.93 26.00
CA LEU A 21 -2.07 13.51 24.67
C LEU A 21 -3.31 14.41 24.63
N PHE A 22 -4.41 13.98 25.24
CA PHE A 22 -5.64 14.77 25.35
C PHE A 22 -5.44 16.05 26.18
N VAL A 23 -4.72 15.97 27.31
CA VAL A 23 -4.42 17.14 28.14
C VAL A 23 -3.51 18.13 27.40
N ILE A 24 -2.51 17.62 26.68
CA ILE A 24 -1.63 18.44 25.83
C ILE A 24 -2.47 19.12 24.73
N PHE A 25 -3.32 18.37 24.04
CA PHE A 25 -4.20 18.90 23.00
C PHE A 25 -5.14 19.98 23.53
N LYS A 26 -5.74 19.74 24.71
CA LYS A 26 -6.61 20.70 25.39
C LYS A 26 -5.86 21.98 25.78
N THR A 27 -4.63 21.84 26.28
CA THR A 27 -3.78 22.98 26.67
C THR A 27 -3.31 23.75 25.43
N LEU A 28 -2.94 23.04 24.37
CA LEU A 28 -2.53 23.59 23.07
C LEU A 28 -3.66 24.37 22.40
N PHE A 29 -4.91 23.90 22.53
CA PHE A 29 -6.11 24.59 22.04
C PHE A 29 -6.48 25.83 22.89
N THR A 30 -6.04 25.87 24.15
CA THR A 30 -6.28 27.00 25.06
C THR A 30 -5.25 28.13 24.82
N LEU A 31 -4.09 27.81 24.24
CA LEU A 31 -3.11 28.79 23.79
C LEU A 31 -3.57 29.37 22.44
N ASP A 32 -3.91 30.65 22.45
CA ASP A 32 -3.99 31.62 21.34
C ASP A 32 -4.40 31.13 19.92
N LYS A 33 -5.26 31.91 19.26
CA LYS A 33 -5.77 31.61 17.91
C LYS A 33 -4.67 31.34 16.87
N ALA A 34 -3.48 31.91 17.05
CA ALA A 34 -2.33 31.67 16.18
C ALA A 34 -1.80 30.23 16.26
N PHE A 35 -1.77 29.62 17.45
CA PHE A 35 -1.29 28.24 17.62
C PHE A 35 -2.29 27.23 17.07
N LEU A 36 -3.59 27.50 17.22
CA LEU A 36 -4.63 26.67 16.63
C LEU A 36 -4.51 26.64 15.10
N CYS A 37 -4.28 27.80 14.47
CA CYS A 37 -4.06 27.88 13.02
C CYS A 37 -2.81 27.08 12.58
N LEU A 38 -1.69 27.22 13.28
CA LEU A 38 -0.45 26.50 12.95
C LEU A 38 -0.63 24.97 13.09
N PHE A 39 -1.37 24.54 14.11
CA PHE A 39 -1.66 23.13 14.34
C PHE A 39 -2.56 22.53 13.26
N ILE A 40 -3.63 23.24 12.88
CA ILE A 40 -4.52 22.83 11.78
C ILE A 40 -3.74 22.77 10.45
N LEU A 41 -2.90 23.77 10.17
CA LEU A 41 -2.05 23.80 8.97
C LEU A 41 -1.12 22.58 8.92
N SER A 42 -0.49 22.22 10.04
CA SER A 42 0.39 21.07 10.16
C SER A 42 -0.34 19.75 9.87
N ILE A 43 -1.53 19.55 10.45
CA ILE A 43 -2.38 18.37 10.15
C ILE A 43 -2.76 18.33 8.67
N PHE A 44 -3.11 19.47 8.09
CA PHE A 44 -3.52 19.56 6.69
C PHE A 44 -2.37 19.21 5.74
N ILE A 45 -1.16 19.71 6.02
CA ILE A 45 0.06 19.35 5.27
C ILE A 45 0.34 17.86 5.38
N PHE A 46 0.28 17.30 6.59
CA PHE A 46 0.48 15.86 6.80
C PHE A 46 -0.54 15.03 6.01
N PHE A 47 -1.81 15.45 6.02
CA PHE A 47 -2.87 14.81 5.26
C PHE A 47 -2.63 14.89 3.75
N LEU A 48 -2.18 16.02 3.21
CA LEU A 48 -1.83 16.16 1.79
C LEU A 48 -0.66 15.25 1.39
N VAL A 49 0.37 15.15 2.23
CA VAL A 49 1.50 14.23 2.00
C VAL A 49 1.02 12.78 2.04
N PHE A 50 0.16 12.44 3.01
CA PHE A 50 -0.41 11.10 3.13
C PHE A 50 -1.32 10.76 1.94
N LEU A 51 -2.16 11.70 1.49
CA LEU A 51 -2.93 11.56 0.27
C LEU A 51 -2.03 11.44 -0.96
N SER A 52 -0.87 12.10 -1.01
CA SER A 52 0.07 11.96 -2.12
C SER A 52 0.72 10.58 -2.15
N MET A 53 0.92 9.96 -0.98
CA MET A 53 1.39 8.57 -0.88
C MET A 53 0.31 7.55 -1.25
N ILE A 54 -0.96 7.84 -0.98
CA ILE A 54 -2.10 6.94 -1.25
C ILE A 54 -2.71 7.21 -2.62
N SER A 55 -2.54 8.39 -3.19
CA SER A 55 -3.02 8.73 -4.51
C SER A 55 -2.34 7.76 -5.45
N PRO A 56 -3.08 6.85 -6.10
CA PRO A 56 -2.51 6.12 -7.21
C PRO A 56 -2.08 7.21 -8.18
N SER A 57 -0.79 7.25 -8.53
CA SER A 57 -0.35 8.05 -9.66
C SER A 57 -1.15 7.52 -10.84
N GLN A 58 -2.23 8.20 -11.22
CA GLN A 58 -2.88 7.95 -12.49
C GLN A 58 -1.86 8.38 -13.53
N GLN A 59 -1.08 7.41 -14.00
CA GLN A 59 -0.47 7.50 -15.31
C GLN A 59 -1.64 7.66 -16.27
N THR A 60 -1.84 8.88 -16.72
CA THR A 60 -2.72 9.24 -17.83
C THR A 60 -2.24 8.43 -19.02
N PHE A 61 -2.90 7.32 -19.28
CA PHE A 61 -2.69 6.52 -20.47
C PHE A 61 -3.55 7.12 -21.56
N ASP A 62 -2.94 7.97 -22.40
CA ASP A 62 -3.58 8.54 -23.57
C ASP A 62 -4.17 7.41 -24.42
N HIS A 63 -5.49 7.43 -24.55
CA HIS A 63 -6.24 6.42 -25.28
C HIS A 63 -6.07 6.69 -26.78
N GLY A 64 -4.97 6.19 -27.34
CA GLY A 64 -4.79 6.03 -28.78
C GLY A 64 -5.84 5.05 -29.29
N LYS A 65 -6.75 5.57 -30.11
CA LYS A 65 -7.77 4.82 -30.83
C LYS A 65 -7.09 4.20 -32.05
N ASP A 66 -6.94 2.88 -32.06
CA ASP A 66 -6.62 2.14 -33.29
C ASP A 66 -7.51 0.90 -33.37
N ASP A 67 -8.31 0.92 -34.42
CA ASP A 67 -9.24 -0.12 -34.83
C ASP A 67 -8.43 -1.23 -35.53
N HIS A 68 -8.31 -2.41 -34.87
CA HIS A 68 -8.12 -3.78 -35.41
C HIS A 68 -7.26 -4.68 -34.49
N ASN A 69 -7.86 -5.79 -34.05
CA ASN A 69 -7.33 -6.87 -33.21
C ASN A 69 -6.01 -7.45 -33.76
N PRO A 70 -4.95 -7.58 -32.94
CA PRO A 70 -4.80 -8.71 -32.02
C PRO A 70 -4.59 -8.23 -30.57
N THR A 71 -4.92 -9.08 -29.59
CA THR A 71 -4.75 -8.85 -28.15
C THR A 71 -3.35 -8.30 -27.85
N ASN A 72 -3.25 -6.96 -27.72
CA ASN A 72 -1.98 -6.28 -27.47
C ASN A 72 -1.50 -6.67 -26.08
N CYS A 73 -0.53 -7.58 -26.04
CA CYS A 73 0.05 -8.14 -24.84
C CYS A 73 1.25 -7.32 -24.33
N ASP A 74 1.43 -6.07 -24.77
CA ASP A 74 2.70 -5.36 -24.62
C ASP A 74 2.79 -4.46 -23.36
N HIS A 75 1.76 -4.46 -22.51
CA HIS A 75 1.64 -3.53 -21.39
C HIS A 75 1.98 -4.09 -20.00
N LEU A 76 3.08 -4.85 -19.87
CA LEU A 76 3.66 -5.07 -18.54
C LEU A 76 4.91 -4.20 -18.38
N SER A 77 4.87 -3.30 -17.41
CA SER A 77 5.99 -2.42 -17.06
C SER A 77 7.27 -3.24 -16.84
N ASN A 78 8.36 -2.86 -17.51
CA ASN A 78 9.68 -3.50 -17.36
C ASN A 78 10.25 -3.20 -15.98
N PHE A 79 9.86 -4.01 -15.00
CA PHE A 79 10.45 -3.98 -13.66
C PHE A 79 11.72 -4.82 -13.62
N THR A 80 12.76 -4.30 -12.97
CA THR A 80 14.00 -5.05 -12.73
C THR A 80 13.71 -6.26 -11.84
N THR A 81 13.79 -7.47 -12.40
CA THR A 81 13.46 -8.73 -11.72
C THR A 81 14.70 -9.52 -11.29
N ASN A 82 15.86 -8.87 -11.17
CA ASN A 82 17.11 -9.54 -10.81
C ASN A 82 17.02 -10.16 -9.39
N GLY A 83 17.27 -11.46 -9.29
CA GLY A 83 17.24 -12.20 -8.03
C GLY A 83 15.87 -12.73 -7.59
N TYR A 84 14.85 -12.60 -8.44
CA TYR A 84 13.51 -13.14 -8.19
C TYR A 84 13.13 -14.23 -9.20
N LEU A 85 12.40 -15.25 -8.73
CA LEU A 85 11.63 -16.12 -9.62
C LEU A 85 10.35 -15.40 -10.00
N LEU A 86 10.14 -15.21 -11.30
CA LEU A 86 9.10 -14.36 -11.84
C LEU A 86 7.91 -15.17 -12.33
N PHE A 87 6.70 -14.79 -11.88
CA PHE A 87 5.44 -15.38 -12.32
C PHE A 87 4.55 -14.27 -12.87
N LYS A 88 4.17 -14.33 -14.16
CA LYS A 88 3.34 -13.29 -14.79
C LYS A 88 1.90 -13.78 -14.94
N VAL A 89 0.95 -12.96 -14.50
CA VAL A 89 -0.48 -13.27 -14.53
C VAL A 89 -1.21 -12.26 -15.42
N SER A 90 -2.03 -12.77 -16.35
CA SER A 90 -2.83 -11.97 -17.27
C SER A 90 -4.16 -12.62 -17.57
N SER A 91 -5.25 -11.94 -17.23
CA SER A 91 -6.62 -12.43 -17.50
C SER A 91 -6.93 -12.55 -18.99
N LYS A 92 -6.11 -11.92 -19.84
CA LYS A 92 -6.22 -11.96 -21.31
C LYS A 92 -5.50 -13.16 -21.93
N GLY A 93 -4.84 -14.02 -21.13
CA GLY A 93 -4.11 -15.19 -21.65
C GLY A 93 -2.77 -14.86 -22.32
N CYS A 94 -2.23 -13.66 -22.08
CA CYS A 94 -1.00 -13.16 -22.68
C CYS A 94 0.29 -13.58 -21.95
N ARG A 95 0.18 -14.35 -20.85
CA ARG A 95 1.26 -14.59 -19.87
C ARG A 95 1.21 -16.03 -19.33
N ASP A 96 2.15 -16.33 -18.43
CA ASP A 96 2.36 -17.64 -17.81
C ASP A 96 1.10 -18.19 -17.13
N PHE A 97 0.30 -17.31 -16.52
CA PHE A 97 -0.94 -17.70 -15.83
C PHE A 97 -2.11 -16.78 -16.19
N THR A 98 -3.31 -17.35 -16.28
CA THR A 98 -4.57 -16.58 -16.43
C THR A 98 -5.22 -16.25 -15.10
N LYS A 99 -4.92 -17.03 -14.06
CA LYS A 99 -5.44 -16.86 -12.70
C LYS A 99 -4.30 -16.65 -11.73
N VAL A 100 -4.57 -15.82 -10.72
CA VAL A 100 -3.59 -15.55 -9.66
C VAL A 100 -3.30 -16.80 -8.85
N GLN A 101 -4.31 -17.65 -8.61
CA GLN A 101 -4.14 -18.87 -7.83
C GLN A 101 -3.17 -19.85 -8.48
N ASP A 102 -3.29 -20.06 -9.79
CA ASP A 102 -2.40 -20.97 -10.53
C ASP A 102 -0.93 -20.53 -10.43
N ALA A 103 -0.68 -19.21 -10.42
CA ALA A 103 0.66 -18.65 -10.24
C ALA A 103 1.18 -18.87 -8.81
N ILE A 104 0.31 -18.81 -7.80
CA ILE A 104 0.66 -19.09 -6.40
C ILE A 104 0.99 -20.58 -6.23
N ASP A 105 0.18 -21.46 -6.81
CA ASP A 105 0.35 -22.91 -6.70
C ASP A 105 1.63 -23.40 -7.40
N ALA A 106 2.09 -22.68 -8.43
CA ALA A 106 3.34 -22.94 -9.12
C ALA A 106 4.59 -22.50 -8.33
N ILE A 107 4.43 -21.77 -7.22
CA ILE A 107 5.56 -21.33 -6.41
C ILE A 107 6.13 -22.51 -5.62
N THR A 108 7.36 -22.89 -5.95
CA THR A 108 8.13 -23.83 -5.14
C THR A 108 8.62 -23.13 -3.87
N PRO A 109 8.28 -23.61 -2.66
CA PRO A 109 8.80 -23.04 -1.42
C PRO A 109 10.31 -23.29 -1.35
N SER A 110 11.09 -22.22 -1.53
CA SER A 110 12.55 -22.21 -1.41
C SER A 110 12.97 -21.10 -0.44
N SER A 111 13.92 -21.39 0.45
CA SER A 111 14.42 -20.43 1.45
C SER A 111 15.41 -19.41 0.88
N HIS A 112 15.95 -19.64 -0.32
CA HIS A 112 17.07 -18.87 -0.86
C HIS A 112 16.69 -17.92 -2.00
N VAL A 113 15.50 -18.08 -2.59
CA VAL A 113 15.07 -17.28 -3.75
C VAL A 113 13.73 -16.65 -3.45
N LYS A 114 13.62 -15.33 -3.66
CA LYS A 114 12.37 -14.59 -3.49
C LYS A 114 11.51 -14.79 -4.73
N ASN A 115 10.21 -15.02 -4.55
CA ASN A 115 9.24 -15.14 -5.64
C ASN A 115 8.55 -13.80 -5.86
N LEU A 116 8.38 -13.39 -7.12
CA LEU A 116 7.71 -12.16 -7.52
C LEU A 116 6.57 -12.50 -8.48
N ILE A 117 5.36 -12.11 -8.12
CA ILE A 117 4.18 -12.24 -9.00
C ILE A 117 3.88 -10.86 -9.59
N LEU A 118 3.87 -10.76 -10.92
CA LEU A 118 3.43 -9.57 -11.65
C LEU A 118 2.05 -9.83 -12.25
N ILE A 119 1.09 -8.97 -11.91
CA ILE A 119 -0.31 -9.11 -12.33
C ILE A 119 -0.64 -7.95 -13.26
N ASP A 120 -1.05 -8.26 -14.50
CA ASP A 120 -1.55 -7.27 -15.44
C ASP A 120 -2.83 -6.61 -14.88
N PHE A 121 -3.11 -5.38 -15.29
CA PHE A 121 -4.37 -4.73 -14.92
C PHE A 121 -5.58 -5.50 -15.47
N GLY A 122 -6.55 -5.80 -14.61
CA GLY A 122 -7.77 -6.48 -15.01
C GLY A 122 -8.56 -7.02 -13.82
N ILE A 123 -9.73 -7.59 -14.11
CA ILE A 123 -10.53 -8.33 -13.14
C ILE A 123 -10.17 -9.81 -13.28
N TYR A 124 -9.85 -10.44 -12.16
CA TYR A 124 -9.47 -11.85 -12.08
C TYR A 124 -10.56 -12.60 -11.31
N MET A 125 -11.03 -13.71 -11.89
CA MET A 125 -12.02 -14.62 -11.31
C MET A 125 -11.40 -15.98 -11.00
#